data_AF-A0A9W7Y373-F1
#
_entry.id   AF-A0A9W7Y373-F1
#
_cell.length_a   1.000
_cell.length_b   1.000
_cell.length_c   1.000
_cell.angle_alpha   90.00
_cell.angle_beta   90.00
_cell.angle_gamma   90.00
#
_symmetry.space_group_name_H-M   'P 1'
#
loop_
_entity.id
_entity.type
_entity.pdbx_description
1 polymer ?
#
loop_
_entity_poly.entity_id
_entity_poly.type
_entity_poly.pdbx_seq_one_letter_code
_entity_poly.pdbx_strand_id
1 'polypeptide(L)'
;MSVYIIYLFYITITAIMFVRKAKDKHSGLAQRNTKLVMLQVLSGCLMGTVGMISTAFQKWPAFLRLWFTNVGYLVMFAAVIARGFQYIVVSNLHNITSDIANSKNPRMMSMQSQTSPEFARQSSRFQRSGSQSSAFSNTDYDTPSDTVGKSEKVTFSDLARQARDSSLHAISGPERRLHKRLQKYAKLQHLASSKSMFLFVMCNFLVAIVISLVVNILNDQFTLSPMSMLCRLVWGFIPVMVVGGIYVIFVMPIIFVKCWKLKDAYGIRNDLLICIIMGIFCIIMNTVWDVVLQSIAVIWSGWFFSWITGVVIHTVSVTVPLFAAIRHSRDVTDRMHGASGIETSMVAAIAGANGNEVGKRSEYNAILADPHEYRYFRDFAASCFCSEMTAFIDEYQMLKELTVLSLGSEDVWRQDINHAEAAYSMQLATNTIDNGVSYLAMSNRSAHPNTRALRLQTPPTVTIIETAKAVYPQYDFNENTPFPVASMDKLIAIFSVFINSNSYTAVTLPPSMIIRLRERLGTNQLTLTILDEIKEEVLNMLYFDVYTRYSKRK
;
A
#
# COMPACT_ATOMS: atom_id res chain seq x y z
N MET A 1 -26.08 -35.01 14.23
CA MET A 1 -24.66 -35.16 14.61
C MET A 1 -23.72 -35.19 13.41
N SER A 2 -23.91 -36.04 12.39
CA SER A 2 -22.98 -36.15 11.24
C SER A 2 -22.74 -34.82 10.51
N VAL A 3 -23.80 -34.04 10.25
CA VAL A 3 -23.69 -32.70 9.62
C VAL A 3 -22.83 -31.74 10.45
N TYR A 4 -22.92 -31.80 11.78
CA TYR A 4 -22.12 -30.96 12.67
C TYR A 4 -20.64 -31.34 12.64
N ILE A 5 -20.32 -32.63 12.58
CA ILE A 5 -18.93 -33.10 12.43
C ILE A 5 -18.35 -32.59 11.11
N ILE A 6 -19.09 -32.73 10.00
CA ILE A 6 -18.67 -32.20 8.68
C ILE A 6 -18.43 -30.69 8.74
N TYR A 7 -19.33 -29.95 9.40
CA TYR A 7 -19.20 -28.51 9.60
C TYR A 7 -17.92 -28.12 10.37
N LEU A 8 -17.61 -28.81 11.47
CA LEU A 8 -16.38 -28.56 12.22
C LEU A 8 -15.11 -28.87 11.41
N PHE A 9 -15.10 -29.98 10.65
CA PHE A 9 -13.99 -30.31 9.76
C PHE A 9 -13.81 -29.25 8.68
N TYR A 10 -14.90 -28.82 8.05
CA TYR A 10 -14.88 -27.77 7.03
C TYR A 10 -14.26 -26.48 7.57
N ILE A 11 -14.75 -25.98 8.72
CA ILE A 11 -14.23 -24.75 9.33
C ILE A 11 -12.75 -24.91 9.68
N THR A 12 -12.38 -26.00 10.34
CA THR A 12 -11.03 -26.20 10.87
C THR A 12 -10.01 -26.30 9.75
N ILE A 13 -10.26 -27.14 8.73
CA ILE A 13 -9.33 -27.37 7.62
C ILE A 13 -9.10 -26.06 6.84
N THR A 14 -10.18 -25.39 6.44
CA THR A 14 -10.08 -24.17 5.63
C THR A 14 -9.51 -23.00 6.43
N ALA A 15 -9.80 -22.88 7.73
CA ALA A 15 -9.18 -21.89 8.60
C ALA A 15 -7.66 -22.09 8.75
N ILE A 16 -7.21 -23.34 8.93
CA ILE A 16 -5.78 -23.67 9.00
C ILE A 16 -5.09 -23.34 7.68
N MET A 17 -5.69 -23.74 6.54
CA MET A 17 -5.16 -23.42 5.22
C MET A 17 -5.09 -21.91 4.98
N PHE A 18 -6.13 -21.15 5.39
CA PHE A 18 -6.16 -19.70 5.31
C PHE A 18 -5.04 -19.06 6.12
N VAL A 19 -4.84 -19.46 7.37
CA VAL A 19 -3.76 -18.93 8.22
C VAL A 19 -2.39 -19.25 7.61
N ARG A 20 -2.19 -20.47 7.09
CA ARG A 20 -0.92 -20.84 6.43
C ARG A 20 -0.68 -20.00 5.19
N LYS A 21 -1.68 -19.82 4.32
CA LYS A 21 -1.54 -19.06 3.08
C LYS A 21 -1.51 -17.54 3.31
N ALA A 22 -2.07 -17.04 4.40
CA ALA A 22 -1.99 -15.62 4.76
C ALA A 22 -0.62 -15.22 5.34
N LYS A 23 0.24 -16.18 5.73
CA LYS A 23 1.64 -15.90 6.10
C LYS A 23 2.52 -15.60 4.88
N ASP A 24 2.10 -16.02 3.70
CA ASP A 24 2.77 -15.73 2.44
C ASP A 24 2.56 -14.25 2.08
N LYS A 25 3.62 -13.45 2.13
CA LYS A 25 3.57 -11.99 1.92
C LYS A 25 3.11 -11.62 0.51
N HIS A 26 3.31 -12.51 -0.47
CA HIS A 26 2.92 -12.29 -1.86
C HIS A 26 1.46 -12.67 -2.13
N SER A 27 0.81 -13.34 -1.17
CA SER A 27 -0.60 -13.66 -1.28
C SER A 27 -1.45 -12.41 -1.04
N GLY A 28 -2.47 -12.19 -1.88
CA GLY A 28 -3.49 -11.16 -1.61
C GLY A 28 -4.21 -11.33 -0.26
N LEU A 29 -4.08 -12.50 0.38
CA LEU A 29 -4.55 -12.73 1.75
C LEU A 29 -3.74 -11.96 2.80
N ALA A 30 -2.47 -11.63 2.56
CA ALA A 30 -1.64 -10.90 3.51
C ALA A 30 -2.17 -9.48 3.76
N GLN A 31 -2.93 -8.92 2.82
CA GLN A 31 -3.61 -7.63 2.96
C GLN A 31 -4.81 -7.69 3.90
N ARG A 32 -5.31 -8.89 4.23
CA ARG A 32 -6.41 -9.09 5.17
C ARG A 32 -5.85 -9.21 6.59
N ASN A 33 -6.54 -8.61 7.56
CA ASN A 33 -6.20 -8.79 8.97
C ASN A 33 -6.61 -10.20 9.45
N THR A 34 -5.73 -11.17 9.25
CA THR A 34 -5.94 -12.60 9.58
C THR A 34 -6.42 -12.81 11.01
N LYS A 35 -5.92 -12.03 11.98
CA LYS A 35 -6.30 -12.16 13.39
C LYS A 35 -7.78 -11.83 13.61
N LEU A 36 -8.26 -10.74 13.03
CA LEU A 36 -9.67 -10.34 13.15
C LEU A 36 -10.60 -11.31 12.41
N VAL A 37 -10.19 -11.78 11.23
CA VAL A 37 -10.95 -12.80 10.48
C VAL A 37 -11.06 -14.09 11.29
N MET A 38 -9.96 -14.57 11.88
CA MET A 38 -9.96 -15.77 12.72
C MET A 38 -10.82 -15.61 13.98
N LEU A 39 -10.81 -14.43 14.59
CA LEU A 39 -11.65 -14.15 15.75
C LEU A 39 -13.14 -14.16 15.38
N GLN A 40 -13.50 -13.60 14.23
CA GLN A 40 -14.86 -13.67 13.68
C GLN A 40 -15.26 -15.12 13.38
N VAL A 41 -14.39 -15.90 12.74
CA VAL A 41 -14.63 -17.33 12.43
C VAL A 41 -14.82 -18.14 13.72
N LEU A 42 -13.99 -17.90 14.74
CA LEU A 42 -14.14 -18.57 16.03
C LEU A 42 -15.48 -18.23 16.68
N SER A 43 -15.87 -16.94 16.69
CA SER A 43 -17.17 -16.52 17.23
C SER A 43 -18.35 -17.13 16.45
N GLY A 44 -18.29 -17.15 15.11
CA GLY A 44 -19.30 -17.78 14.26
C GLY A 44 -19.36 -19.30 14.44
N CYS A 45 -18.21 -19.95 14.66
CA CYS A 45 -18.13 -21.37 14.98
C CYS A 45 -18.82 -21.66 16.32
N LEU A 46 -18.50 -20.88 17.38
CA LEU A 46 -19.14 -21.00 18.69
C LEU A 46 -20.67 -20.84 18.59
N MET A 47 -21.14 -19.81 17.89
CA MET A 47 -22.57 -19.58 17.69
C MET A 47 -23.24 -20.68 16.88
N GLY A 48 -22.59 -21.14 15.80
CA GLY A 48 -23.12 -22.22 14.97
C GLY A 48 -23.17 -23.55 15.71
N THR A 49 -22.18 -23.83 16.56
CA THR A 49 -22.18 -24.98 17.47
C THR A 49 -23.38 -24.94 18.40
N VAL A 50 -23.66 -23.79 19.01
CA VAL A 50 -24.85 -23.64 19.85
C VAL A 50 -26.14 -23.79 19.07
N GLY A 51 -26.22 -23.25 17.86
CA GLY A 51 -27.40 -23.46 17.00
C GLY A 51 -27.66 -24.93 16.69
N MET A 52 -26.61 -25.68 16.36
CA MET A 52 -26.71 -27.11 16.07
C MET A 52 -27.03 -27.93 17.33
N ILE A 53 -26.38 -27.65 18.46
CA ILE A 53 -26.62 -28.32 19.73
C ILE A 53 -28.05 -28.04 20.22
N SER A 54 -28.49 -26.78 20.17
CA SER A 54 -29.85 -26.38 20.58
C SER A 54 -30.93 -27.00 19.69
N THR A 55 -30.61 -27.33 18.44
CA THR A 55 -31.54 -28.03 17.54
C THR A 55 -31.53 -29.53 17.80
N ALA A 56 -30.36 -30.11 18.11
CA ALA A 56 -30.22 -31.54 18.39
C ALA A 56 -30.76 -31.94 19.77
N PHE A 57 -30.63 -31.07 20.77
CA PHE A 57 -31.01 -31.30 22.16
C PHE A 57 -32.02 -30.25 22.60
N GLN A 58 -33.28 -30.67 22.81
CA GLN A 58 -34.34 -29.77 23.30
C GLN A 58 -34.10 -29.30 24.75
N LYS A 59 -33.40 -30.11 25.56
CA LYS A 59 -33.01 -29.76 26.94
C LYS A 59 -31.51 -29.53 26.98
N TRP A 60 -31.11 -28.28 27.18
CA TRP A 60 -29.71 -27.89 27.28
C TRP A 60 -29.55 -26.83 28.39
N PRO A 61 -28.39 -26.77 29.08
CA PRO A 61 -28.19 -25.85 30.19
C PRO A 61 -28.36 -24.39 29.80
N ALA A 62 -29.21 -23.66 30.52
CA ALA A 62 -29.53 -22.28 30.20
C ALA A 62 -28.33 -21.34 30.26
N PHE A 63 -27.43 -21.55 31.22
CA PHE A 63 -26.23 -20.74 31.35
C PHE A 63 -25.35 -20.88 30.10
N LEU A 64 -25.12 -22.09 29.56
CA LEU A 64 -24.32 -22.26 28.35
C LEU A 64 -24.93 -21.51 27.16
N ARG A 65 -26.25 -21.57 26.99
CA ARG A 65 -26.95 -20.81 25.95
C ARG A 65 -26.71 -19.30 26.11
N LEU A 66 -26.84 -18.77 27.33
CA LEU A 66 -26.56 -17.36 27.64
C LEU A 66 -25.11 -16.97 27.31
N TRP A 67 -24.13 -17.74 27.80
CA TRP A 67 -22.70 -17.45 27.62
C TRP A 67 -22.31 -17.43 26.14
N PHE A 68 -22.65 -18.48 25.39
CA PHE A 68 -22.30 -18.54 23.97
C PHE A 68 -23.03 -17.49 23.14
N THR A 69 -24.27 -17.13 23.51
CA THR A 69 -25.00 -16.02 22.90
C THR A 69 -24.26 -14.71 23.12
N ASN A 70 -23.99 -14.37 24.39
CA ASN A 70 -23.42 -13.10 24.76
C ASN A 70 -22.01 -12.95 24.21
N VAL A 71 -21.16 -13.95 24.45
CA VAL A 71 -19.77 -13.96 23.98
C VAL A 71 -19.72 -14.04 22.46
N GLY A 72 -20.45 -14.97 21.86
CA GLY A 72 -20.45 -15.22 20.42
C GLY A 72 -20.86 -13.97 19.64
N TYR A 73 -22.06 -13.43 19.91
CA TYR A 73 -22.57 -12.28 19.16
C TYR A 73 -21.73 -11.02 19.39
N LEU A 74 -21.35 -10.70 20.63
CA LEU A 74 -20.59 -9.46 20.91
C LEU A 74 -19.20 -9.50 20.28
N VAL A 75 -18.50 -10.64 20.35
CA VAL A 75 -17.20 -10.80 19.68
C VAL A 75 -17.36 -10.76 18.17
N MET A 76 -18.40 -11.40 17.63
CA MET A 76 -18.66 -11.39 16.19
C MET A 76 -18.93 -9.97 15.67
N PHE A 77 -19.82 -9.22 16.32
CA PHE A 77 -20.13 -7.84 15.95
C PHE A 77 -18.90 -6.94 16.08
N ALA A 78 -18.18 -7.02 17.20
CA ALA A 78 -16.97 -6.24 17.41
C ALA A 78 -15.90 -6.56 16.35
N ALA A 79 -15.73 -7.82 15.96
CA ALA A 79 -14.81 -8.22 14.89
C ALA A 79 -15.21 -7.66 13.53
N VAL A 80 -16.50 -7.74 13.15
CA VAL A 80 -17.00 -7.17 11.89
C VAL A 80 -16.82 -5.65 11.87
N ILE A 81 -17.08 -4.96 12.98
CA ILE A 81 -16.91 -3.51 13.11
C ILE A 81 -15.45 -3.11 13.01
N ALA A 82 -14.57 -3.81 13.72
CA ALA A 82 -13.13 -3.58 13.66
C ALA A 82 -12.60 -3.74 12.23
N ARG A 83 -13.03 -4.79 11.52
CA ARG A 83 -12.68 -5.00 10.11
C ARG A 83 -13.24 -3.90 9.20
N GLY A 84 -14.50 -3.52 9.37
CA GLY A 84 -15.13 -2.45 8.60
C GLY A 84 -14.43 -1.10 8.79
N PHE A 85 -14.15 -0.73 10.04
CA PHE A 85 -13.42 0.48 10.38
C PHE A 85 -12.00 0.48 9.81
N GLN A 86 -11.25 -0.62 9.98
CA GLN A 86 -9.91 -0.76 9.42
C GLN A 86 -9.92 -0.58 7.89
N TYR A 87 -10.85 -1.25 7.20
CA TYR A 87 -11.00 -1.14 5.75
C TYR A 87 -11.30 0.30 5.30
N ILE A 88 -12.23 0.98 5.99
CA ILE A 88 -12.58 2.39 5.68
C ILE A 88 -11.37 3.32 5.86
N VAL A 89 -10.60 3.17 6.94
CA VAL A 89 -9.44 4.03 7.21
C VAL A 89 -8.34 3.81 6.18
N VAL A 90 -7.99 2.55 5.91
CA VAL A 90 -6.93 2.20 4.95
C VAL A 90 -7.29 2.65 3.53
N SER A 91 -8.53 2.43 3.08
CA SER A 91 -8.98 2.85 1.74
C SER A 91 -8.99 4.36 1.55
N ASN A 92 -9.47 5.11 2.55
CA ASN A 92 -9.44 6.56 2.45
C ASN A 92 -8.00 7.12 2.47
N LEU A 93 -7.11 6.51 3.27
CA LEU A 93 -5.71 6.91 3.30
C LEU A 93 -5.05 6.73 1.93
N HIS A 94 -5.32 5.60 1.28
CA HIS A 94 -4.80 5.29 -0.05
C HIS A 94 -5.30 6.26 -1.11
N ASN A 95 -6.62 6.50 -1.15
CA ASN A 95 -7.23 7.46 -2.08
C ASN A 95 -6.64 8.88 -1.89
N ILE A 96 -6.50 9.36 -0.65
CA ILE A 96 -5.93 10.68 -0.36
C ILE A 96 -4.45 10.75 -0.78
N THR A 97 -3.70 9.68 -0.55
CA THR A 97 -2.28 9.62 -0.93
C THR A 97 -2.13 9.69 -2.46
N SER A 98 -2.98 8.96 -3.19
CA SER A 98 -3.06 9.05 -4.65
C SER A 98 -3.42 10.46 -5.12
N ASP A 99 -4.39 11.12 -4.48
CA ASP A 99 -4.78 12.49 -4.82
C ASP A 99 -3.62 13.49 -4.62
N ILE A 100 -2.80 13.32 -3.58
CA ILE A 100 -1.62 14.16 -3.32
C ILE A 100 -0.53 13.91 -4.35
N ALA A 101 -0.27 12.64 -4.69
CA ALA A 101 0.69 12.29 -5.73
C ALA A 101 0.27 12.90 -7.09
N ASN A 102 -1.03 12.84 -7.39
CA ASN A 102 -1.62 13.45 -8.56
C ASN A 102 -1.50 14.99 -8.55
N SER A 103 -1.60 15.67 -7.40
CA SER A 103 -1.53 17.14 -7.32
C SER A 103 -0.11 17.68 -7.51
N LYS A 104 0.91 16.94 -7.05
CA LYS A 104 2.34 17.33 -7.15
C LYS A 104 2.95 17.24 -8.54
N ASN A 105 2.20 16.76 -9.54
CA ASN A 105 2.61 16.72 -10.94
C ASN A 105 1.93 17.81 -11.81
N PRO A 106 1.96 19.12 -11.45
CA PRO A 106 1.35 20.16 -12.28
C PRO A 106 2.13 20.43 -13.57
N ARG A 107 3.40 20.01 -13.65
CA ARG A 107 4.26 20.25 -14.83
C ARG A 107 3.79 19.55 -16.11
N MET A 108 3.07 18.43 -16.03
CA MET A 108 2.51 17.80 -17.24
C MET A 108 1.30 18.55 -17.80
N MET A 109 0.51 19.23 -16.96
CA MET A 109 -0.66 19.98 -17.43
C MET A 109 -0.32 21.39 -17.93
N SER A 110 0.73 22.03 -17.39
CA SER A 110 1.11 23.38 -17.85
C SER A 110 1.94 23.39 -19.13
N MET A 111 2.64 22.30 -19.48
CA MET A 111 3.44 22.24 -20.71
C MET A 111 2.63 22.01 -22.00
N GLN A 112 1.34 21.66 -21.90
CA GLN A 112 0.51 21.32 -23.07
C GLN A 112 -0.47 22.43 -23.48
N SER A 113 -0.62 23.52 -22.71
CA SER A 113 -1.52 24.64 -23.08
C SER A 113 -0.84 25.99 -23.35
N GLN A 114 0.50 26.08 -23.26
CA GLN A 114 1.24 27.30 -23.61
C GLN A 114 2.01 27.15 -24.93
N THR A 115 1.27 26.96 -26.02
CA THR A 115 1.69 27.47 -27.33
C THR A 115 1.29 28.95 -27.40
N SER A 116 1.96 29.81 -26.63
CA SER A 116 1.91 31.25 -26.86
C SER A 116 3.33 31.82 -26.79
N PRO A 117 3.81 32.53 -27.83
CA PRO A 117 5.21 32.97 -27.96
C PRO A 117 5.63 34.08 -26.98
N GLU A 118 4.78 34.52 -26.06
CA GLU A 118 5.09 35.64 -25.15
C GLU A 118 5.95 35.26 -23.92
N PHE A 119 6.04 33.97 -23.56
CA PHE A 119 6.77 33.58 -22.34
C PHE A 119 8.31 33.66 -22.47
N ALA A 120 8.84 33.71 -23.70
CA ALA A 120 10.26 33.93 -23.95
C ALA A 120 10.73 35.36 -23.63
N ARG A 121 9.81 36.33 -23.45
CA ARG A 121 10.17 37.72 -23.11
C ARG A 121 10.25 38.00 -21.60
N GLN A 122 9.70 37.14 -20.75
CA GLN A 122 9.65 37.40 -19.29
C GLN A 122 10.80 36.78 -18.50
N SER A 123 11.49 35.77 -19.03
CA SER A 123 12.62 35.13 -18.34
C SER A 123 13.93 35.94 -18.38
N SER A 124 14.06 36.95 -19.25
CA SER A 124 15.26 37.79 -19.35
C SER A 124 15.30 38.96 -18.37
N ARG A 125 14.22 39.23 -17.61
CA ARG A 125 14.18 40.34 -16.64
C ARG A 125 14.50 39.93 -15.20
N PHE A 126 14.50 38.65 -14.85
CA PHE A 126 14.65 38.20 -13.46
C PHE A 126 16.08 37.78 -13.06
N GLN A 127 17.06 37.87 -13.97
CA GLN A 127 18.45 37.48 -13.72
C GLN A 127 19.40 38.66 -13.40
N ARG A 128 18.89 39.87 -13.14
CA ARG A 128 19.72 41.08 -12.95
C ARG A 128 19.77 41.65 -11.53
N SER A 129 19.36 40.91 -10.50
CA SER A 129 19.55 41.35 -9.11
C SER A 129 19.90 40.19 -8.19
N GLY A 130 21.17 40.08 -7.81
CA GLY A 130 21.60 39.07 -6.84
C GLY A 130 23.11 38.85 -6.74
N SER A 131 23.91 39.91 -6.86
CA SER A 131 25.34 39.88 -6.49
C SER A 131 25.48 40.41 -5.07
N GLN A 132 25.70 39.53 -4.08
CA GLN A 132 26.40 39.81 -2.81
C GLN A 132 26.23 38.61 -1.85
N SER A 133 27.26 37.79 -1.68
CA SER A 133 28.04 37.73 -0.44
C SER A 133 28.99 36.52 -0.48
N SER A 134 30.26 36.82 -0.70
CA SER A 134 31.41 35.96 -0.43
C SER A 134 31.88 36.23 1.00
N ALA A 135 31.88 35.24 1.88
CA ALA A 135 32.75 35.19 3.06
C ALA A 135 32.58 33.85 3.78
N PHE A 136 33.53 32.93 3.63
CA PHE A 136 34.00 32.10 4.73
C PHE A 136 35.45 31.70 4.42
N SER A 137 36.37 32.46 5.03
CA SER A 137 37.78 32.10 5.12
C SER A 137 38.02 31.28 6.39
N ASN A 138 38.95 30.35 6.27
CA ASN A 138 39.62 29.65 7.36
C ASN A 138 40.12 30.61 8.43
N THR A 139 39.93 30.23 9.70
CA THR A 139 40.85 30.57 10.79
C THR A 139 40.81 29.45 11.83
N ASP A 140 41.93 28.72 11.92
CA ASP A 140 42.38 28.02 13.13
C ASP A 140 42.56 29.02 14.27
N TYR A 141 42.19 28.67 15.50
CA TYR A 141 42.89 29.08 16.72
C TYR A 141 42.51 28.18 17.90
N ASP A 142 43.54 27.80 18.64
CA ASP A 142 43.54 26.98 19.85
C ASP A 142 43.18 27.74 21.14
N THR A 143 42.45 27.06 22.03
CA THR A 143 42.44 27.13 23.53
C THR A 143 41.86 28.39 24.25
N PRO A 144 41.63 28.35 25.59
CA PRO A 144 40.60 27.62 26.33
C PRO A 144 39.80 28.53 27.32
N SER A 145 38.93 27.94 28.13
CA SER A 145 38.33 28.43 29.40
C SER A 145 36.85 28.84 29.41
N ASP A 146 36.10 28.05 30.17
CA ASP A 146 35.06 28.40 31.13
C ASP A 146 34.18 29.62 30.87
N THR A 147 32.99 29.34 30.31
CA THR A 147 31.78 30.03 30.74
C THR A 147 30.58 29.09 30.63
N VAL A 148 30.01 28.75 31.78
CA VAL A 148 28.78 27.96 31.94
C VAL A 148 27.60 28.79 31.44
N GLY A 149 27.42 28.85 30.13
CA GLY A 149 26.17 29.24 29.49
C GLY A 149 25.34 28.00 29.24
N LYS A 150 24.11 27.94 29.76
CA LYS A 150 23.11 26.94 29.36
C LYS A 150 22.80 27.14 27.87
N SER A 151 23.63 26.53 27.02
CA SER A 151 23.40 26.41 25.59
C SER A 151 22.16 25.53 25.42
N GLU A 152 21.04 26.18 25.16
CA GLU A 152 19.79 25.56 24.78
C GLU A 152 20.05 24.78 23.49
N LYS A 153 20.28 23.46 23.63
CA LYS A 153 20.46 22.55 22.50
C LYS A 153 19.18 22.57 21.69
N VAL A 154 19.14 23.42 20.67
CA VAL A 154 18.13 23.35 19.61
C VAL A 154 18.28 21.98 18.97
N THR A 155 17.39 21.07 19.34
CA THR A 155 17.41 19.70 18.88
C THR A 155 17.14 19.67 17.38
N PHE A 156 17.80 18.78 16.63
CA PHE A 156 17.55 18.60 15.19
C PHE A 156 16.05 18.36 14.86
N SER A 157 15.28 17.83 15.83
CA SER A 157 13.82 17.72 15.72
C SER A 157 13.11 19.07 15.61
N ASP A 158 13.62 20.13 16.23
CA ASP A 158 13.01 21.46 16.25
C ASP A 158 13.28 22.21 14.93
N LEU A 159 14.49 22.09 14.38
CA LEU A 159 14.84 22.58 13.04
C LEU A 159 14.05 21.84 11.94
N ALA A 160 13.90 20.51 12.04
CA ALA A 160 13.09 19.73 11.12
C ALA A 160 11.60 20.09 11.21
N ARG A 161 11.11 20.44 12.41
CA ARG A 161 9.74 20.91 12.64
C ARG A 161 9.52 22.30 12.06
N GLN A 162 10.46 23.22 12.25
CA GLN A 162 10.41 24.58 11.72
C GLN A 162 10.49 24.62 10.18
N ALA A 163 11.35 23.81 9.55
CA ALA A 163 11.40 23.69 8.08
C ALA A 163 10.11 23.08 7.50
N ARG A 164 9.50 22.12 8.23
CA ARG A 164 8.22 21.51 7.84
C ARG A 164 7.06 22.50 8.00
N ASP A 165 7.07 23.36 9.02
CA ASP A 165 6.03 24.36 9.23
C ASP A 165 6.15 25.53 8.23
N SER A 166 7.37 26.00 7.94
CA SER A 166 7.62 27.05 6.94
C SER A 166 7.20 26.64 5.52
N SER A 167 7.47 25.40 5.12
CA SER A 167 7.00 24.87 3.82
C SER A 167 5.48 24.70 3.76
N LEU A 168 4.82 24.48 4.90
CA LEU A 168 3.36 24.34 4.97
C LEU A 168 2.61 25.67 4.80
N HIS A 169 3.26 26.80 5.09
CA HIS A 169 2.69 28.13 4.90
C HIS A 169 2.71 28.62 3.44
N ALA A 170 3.62 28.10 2.62
CA ALA A 170 3.72 28.44 1.18
C ALA A 170 2.65 27.73 0.31
N ILE A 171 2.01 26.68 0.83
CA ILE A 171 1.02 25.88 0.09
C ILE A 171 -0.38 26.50 0.26
N SER A 172 -0.78 27.33 -0.70
CA SER A 172 -2.10 27.98 -0.67
C SER A 172 -3.22 27.11 -1.28
N GLY A 173 -4.43 27.19 -0.70
CA GLY A 173 -5.68 26.69 -1.29
C GLY A 173 -6.03 25.20 -1.04
N PRO A 174 -6.24 24.39 -2.09
CA PRO A 174 -6.84 23.05 -2.01
C PRO A 174 -5.90 21.99 -1.39
N GLU A 175 -4.59 22.09 -1.63
CA GLU A 175 -3.61 21.10 -1.13
C GLU A 175 -3.51 21.10 0.40
N ARG A 176 -3.69 22.27 1.04
CA ARG A 176 -3.74 22.37 2.51
C ARG A 176 -4.92 21.58 3.10
N ARG A 177 -6.06 21.53 2.41
CA ARG A 177 -7.22 20.71 2.84
C ARG A 177 -6.91 19.22 2.73
N LEU A 178 -6.21 18.82 1.68
CA LEU A 178 -5.82 17.44 1.44
C LEU A 178 -4.79 16.95 2.47
N HIS A 179 -3.76 17.76 2.78
CA HIS A 179 -2.78 17.47 3.83
C HIS A 179 -3.43 17.39 5.22
N LYS A 180 -4.37 18.29 5.55
CA LYS A 180 -5.14 18.21 6.81
C LYS A 180 -5.95 16.91 6.90
N ARG A 181 -6.55 16.47 5.80
CA ARG A 181 -7.26 15.17 5.73
C ARG A 181 -6.27 14.01 5.90
N LEU A 182 -5.15 14.02 5.19
CA LEU A 182 -4.11 13.00 5.32
C LEU A 182 -3.64 12.88 6.77
N GLN A 183 -3.32 14.01 7.42
CA GLN A 183 -2.90 14.02 8.82
C GLN A 183 -3.97 13.46 9.76
N LYS A 184 -5.26 13.76 9.51
CA LYS A 184 -6.38 13.19 10.28
C LYS A 184 -6.44 11.67 10.11
N TYR A 185 -6.32 11.16 8.88
CA TYR A 185 -6.35 9.73 8.60
C TYR A 185 -5.09 9.01 9.10
N ALA A 186 -3.93 9.63 9.06
CA ALA A 186 -2.70 9.08 9.65
C ALA A 186 -2.84 8.90 11.17
N LYS A 187 -3.49 9.84 11.87
CA LYS A 187 -3.83 9.67 13.29
C LYS A 187 -4.82 8.53 13.50
N LEU A 188 -5.86 8.43 12.66
CA LEU A 188 -6.83 7.34 12.71
C LEU A 188 -6.23 5.98 12.35
N GLN A 189 -5.19 5.93 11.53
CA GLN A 189 -4.50 4.71 11.12
C GLN A 189 -3.87 4.01 12.33
N HIS A 190 -3.36 4.76 13.31
CA HIS A 190 -2.87 4.19 14.55
C HIS A 190 -3.98 3.44 15.32
N LEU A 191 -5.20 4.01 15.34
CA LEU A 191 -6.38 3.34 15.90
C LEU A 191 -6.82 2.16 15.04
N ALA A 192 -6.71 2.25 13.72
CA ALA A 192 -6.98 1.16 12.78
C ALA A 192 -5.86 0.09 12.74
N SER A 193 -4.85 0.20 13.60
CA SER A 193 -3.79 -0.80 13.67
C SER A 193 -4.34 -2.15 14.13
N SER A 194 -3.76 -3.24 13.63
CA SER A 194 -4.19 -4.60 13.98
C SER A 194 -4.13 -4.87 15.49
N LYS A 195 -3.21 -4.23 16.21
CA LYS A 195 -3.10 -4.32 17.68
C LYS A 195 -4.26 -3.62 18.39
N SER A 196 -4.57 -2.38 17.99
CA SER A 196 -5.67 -1.61 18.59
C SER A 196 -7.03 -2.22 18.28
N MET A 197 -7.24 -2.68 17.04
CA MET A 197 -8.46 -3.39 16.66
C MET A 197 -8.63 -4.71 17.40
N PHE A 198 -7.55 -5.48 17.59
CA PHE A 198 -7.60 -6.69 18.40
C PHE A 198 -7.94 -6.38 19.87
N LEU A 199 -7.30 -5.36 20.45
CA LEU A 199 -7.58 -4.90 21.81
C LEU A 199 -9.05 -4.48 21.95
N PHE A 200 -9.61 -3.76 20.98
CA PHE A 200 -11.02 -3.39 20.97
C PHE A 200 -11.95 -4.61 21.03
N VAL A 201 -11.66 -5.68 20.28
CA VAL A 201 -12.48 -6.89 20.36
C VAL A 201 -12.28 -7.63 21.69
N MET A 202 -11.05 -7.67 22.23
CA MET A 202 -10.79 -8.25 23.55
C MET A 202 -11.51 -7.49 24.68
N CYS A 203 -11.61 -6.16 24.59
CA CYS A 203 -12.41 -5.36 25.53
C CYS A 203 -13.91 -5.73 25.43
N ASN A 204 -14.45 -5.89 24.21
CA ASN A 204 -15.84 -6.34 24.04
C ASN A 204 -16.07 -7.77 24.57
N PHE A 205 -15.09 -8.66 24.40
CA PHE A 205 -15.10 -10.00 24.97
C PHE A 205 -15.16 -9.96 26.50
N LEU A 206 -14.33 -9.12 27.14
CA LEU A 206 -14.34 -8.94 28.59
C LEU A 206 -15.70 -8.39 29.08
N VAL A 207 -16.26 -7.39 28.39
CA VAL A 207 -17.61 -6.87 28.68
C VAL A 207 -18.67 -7.97 28.58
N ALA A 208 -18.59 -8.81 27.55
CA ALA A 208 -19.51 -9.94 27.39
C ALA A 208 -19.42 -10.96 28.54
N ILE A 209 -18.21 -11.24 29.04
CA ILE A 209 -18.00 -12.10 30.20
C ILE A 209 -18.60 -11.46 31.45
N VAL A 210 -18.32 -10.19 31.72
CA VAL A 210 -18.84 -9.48 32.90
C VAL A 210 -20.37 -9.46 32.90
N ILE A 211 -21.00 -9.12 31.76
CA ILE A 211 -22.47 -9.14 31.63
C ILE A 211 -23.01 -10.55 31.91
N SER A 212 -22.39 -11.58 31.35
CA SER A 212 -22.84 -12.97 31.53
C SER A 212 -22.70 -13.42 32.99
N LEU A 213 -21.61 -13.05 33.66
CA LEU A 213 -21.40 -13.34 35.08
C LEU A 213 -22.44 -12.65 35.96
N VAL A 214 -22.68 -11.36 35.73
CA VAL A 214 -23.70 -10.59 36.48
C VAL A 214 -25.08 -11.23 36.32
N VAL A 215 -25.46 -11.62 35.09
CA VAL A 215 -26.75 -12.28 34.85
C VAL A 215 -26.84 -13.63 35.56
N ASN A 216 -25.76 -14.45 35.57
CA ASN A 216 -25.79 -15.73 36.29
C ASN A 216 -25.91 -15.56 37.82
N ILE A 217 -25.31 -14.50 38.38
CA ILE A 217 -25.38 -14.22 39.83
C ILE A 217 -26.77 -13.71 40.22
N LEU A 218 -27.38 -12.88 39.39
CA LEU A 218 -28.66 -12.22 39.69
C LEU A 218 -29.90 -13.03 39.31
N ASN A 219 -29.75 -14.15 38.58
CA ASN A 219 -30.87 -14.88 38.04
C ASN A 219 -30.74 -16.39 38.27
N ASP A 220 -31.62 -16.90 39.12
CA ASP A 220 -31.65 -18.31 39.52
C ASP A 220 -31.80 -19.27 38.32
N GLN A 221 -32.42 -18.84 37.23
CA GLN A 221 -32.60 -19.65 36.02
C GLN A 221 -31.30 -19.88 35.23
N PHE A 222 -30.24 -19.12 35.52
CA PHE A 222 -28.93 -19.28 34.89
C PHE A 222 -27.84 -19.72 35.89
N THR A 223 -28.22 -20.18 37.08
CA THR A 223 -27.27 -20.69 38.08
C THR A 223 -26.59 -21.98 37.59
N LEU A 224 -25.33 -22.18 37.99
CA LEU A 224 -24.58 -23.39 37.66
C LEU A 224 -25.08 -24.62 38.44
N SER A 225 -25.61 -24.41 39.65
CA SER A 225 -26.10 -25.46 40.53
C SER A 225 -27.26 -24.94 41.39
N PRO A 226 -28.48 -25.52 41.30
CA PRO A 226 -28.89 -26.58 40.39
C PRO A 226 -29.02 -26.09 38.93
N MET A 227 -28.58 -26.91 37.98
CA MET A 227 -28.58 -26.54 36.56
C MET A 227 -30.00 -26.48 35.99
N SER A 228 -30.47 -25.29 35.63
CA SER A 228 -31.76 -25.12 34.94
C SER A 228 -31.67 -25.56 33.47
N MET A 229 -32.62 -26.40 33.07
CA MET A 229 -32.80 -26.86 31.69
C MET A 229 -33.87 -26.06 30.93
N LEU A 230 -34.61 -25.19 31.62
CA LEU A 230 -35.77 -24.49 31.08
C LEU A 230 -35.38 -23.04 30.74
N CYS A 231 -34.95 -22.84 29.49
CA CYS A 231 -34.50 -21.55 28.98
C CYS A 231 -35.70 -20.73 28.49
N ARG A 232 -36.35 -19.94 29.35
CA ARG A 232 -37.27 -18.90 28.86
C ARG A 232 -36.48 -17.67 28.45
N LEU A 233 -37.04 -16.84 27.58
CA LEU A 233 -36.48 -15.52 27.29
C LEU A 233 -36.64 -14.64 28.54
N VAL A 234 -35.69 -14.72 29.46
CA VAL A 234 -35.68 -13.94 30.71
C VAL A 234 -34.98 -12.61 30.49
N TRP A 235 -35.14 -11.69 31.45
CA TRP A 235 -34.48 -10.38 31.49
C TRP A 235 -32.96 -10.45 31.26
N GLY A 236 -32.31 -11.58 31.57
CA GLY A 236 -30.88 -11.79 31.35
C GLY A 236 -30.41 -11.65 29.89
N PHE A 237 -31.29 -11.83 28.91
CA PHE A 237 -30.97 -11.60 27.49
C PHE A 237 -31.12 -10.14 27.06
N ILE A 238 -31.82 -9.30 27.84
CA ILE A 238 -32.12 -7.91 27.47
C ILE A 238 -30.85 -7.10 27.20
N PRO A 239 -29.79 -7.12 28.03
CA PRO A 239 -28.58 -6.33 27.77
C PRO A 239 -27.95 -6.65 26.40
N VAL A 240 -27.90 -7.93 26.03
CA VAL A 240 -27.31 -8.34 24.75
C VAL A 240 -28.24 -8.05 23.58
N MET A 241 -29.55 -8.17 23.75
CA MET A 241 -30.51 -7.75 22.73
C MET A 241 -30.48 -6.24 22.48
N VAL A 242 -30.32 -5.42 23.53
CA VAL A 242 -30.16 -3.97 23.41
C VAL A 242 -28.87 -3.61 22.69
N VAL A 243 -27.73 -4.18 23.11
CA VAL A 243 -26.44 -3.94 22.46
C VAL A 243 -26.44 -4.43 21.01
N GLY A 244 -26.97 -5.62 20.75
CA GLY A 244 -27.16 -6.17 19.40
C GLY A 244 -28.07 -5.28 18.54
N GLY A 245 -29.17 -4.78 19.10
CA GLY A 245 -30.08 -3.84 18.45
C GLY A 245 -29.38 -2.54 18.07
N ILE A 246 -28.58 -1.94 18.96
CA ILE A 246 -27.78 -0.75 18.64
C ILE A 246 -26.81 -1.03 17.49
N TYR A 247 -26.13 -2.17 17.51
CA TYR A 247 -25.22 -2.56 16.44
C TYR A 247 -25.94 -2.70 15.10
N VAL A 248 -27.07 -3.40 15.07
CA VAL A 248 -27.86 -3.65 13.85
C VAL A 248 -28.49 -2.38 13.30
N ILE A 249 -29.04 -1.52 14.16
CA ILE A 249 -29.83 -0.35 13.73
C ILE A 249 -28.94 0.84 13.38
N PHE A 250 -27.83 1.05 14.10
CA PHE A 250 -27.01 2.25 13.92
C PHE A 250 -25.64 1.94 13.30
N VAL A 251 -24.89 1.01 13.91
CA VAL A 251 -23.48 0.83 13.54
C VAL A 251 -23.33 0.14 12.17
N MET A 252 -24.07 -0.94 11.94
CA MET A 252 -23.98 -1.72 10.71
C MET A 252 -24.41 -0.92 9.46
N PRO A 253 -25.50 -0.13 9.47
CA PRO A 253 -25.86 0.73 8.34
C PRO A 253 -24.81 1.80 8.04
N ILE A 254 -24.19 2.40 9.07
CA ILE A 254 -23.11 3.38 8.87
C ILE A 254 -21.93 2.71 8.17
N ILE A 255 -21.49 1.54 8.65
CA ILE A 255 -20.38 0.80 8.03
C ILE A 255 -20.75 0.39 6.60
N PHE A 256 -21.97 -0.11 6.39
CA PHE A 256 -22.48 -0.50 5.08
C PHE A 256 -22.39 0.66 4.07
N VAL A 257 -22.96 1.82 4.39
CA VAL A 257 -22.96 2.99 3.50
C VAL A 257 -21.54 3.50 3.22
N LYS A 258 -20.66 3.45 4.23
CA LYS A 258 -19.26 3.87 4.07
C LYS A 258 -18.47 2.87 3.20
N CYS A 259 -18.65 1.57 3.41
CA CYS A 259 -17.98 0.52 2.64
C CYS A 259 -18.49 0.44 1.19
N TRP A 260 -19.77 0.71 0.95
CA TRP A 260 -20.39 0.62 -0.38
C TRP A 260 -19.70 1.49 -1.44
N LYS A 261 -19.26 2.69 -1.05
CA LYS A 261 -18.61 3.65 -1.97
C LYS A 261 -17.15 3.33 -2.25
N LEU A 262 -16.53 2.46 -1.46
CA LEU A 262 -15.13 2.12 -1.63
C LEU A 262 -14.99 1.09 -2.76
N LYS A 263 -13.96 1.26 -3.58
CA LYS A 263 -13.57 0.27 -4.59
C LYS A 263 -12.64 -0.73 -3.92
N ASP A 264 -12.74 -2.00 -4.33
CA ASP A 264 -11.98 -3.06 -3.69
C ASP A 264 -11.49 -4.10 -4.69
N ALA A 265 -10.20 -4.32 -4.70
CA ALA A 265 -9.55 -5.37 -5.46
C ALA A 265 -9.60 -6.73 -4.75
N TYR A 266 -9.59 -6.78 -3.42
CA TYR A 266 -9.36 -8.03 -2.68
C TYR A 266 -10.65 -8.72 -2.22
N GLY A 267 -11.81 -8.20 -2.62
CA GLY A 267 -13.12 -8.73 -2.24
C GLY A 267 -13.45 -8.63 -0.74
N ILE A 268 -12.67 -7.87 0.04
CA ILE A 268 -12.91 -7.49 1.44
C ILE A 268 -14.24 -6.73 1.58
N ARG A 269 -14.57 -5.83 0.66
CA ARG A 269 -15.81 -5.07 0.63
C ARG A 269 -17.01 -6.00 0.50
N ASN A 270 -17.01 -6.85 -0.52
CA ASN A 270 -18.13 -7.78 -0.76
C ASN A 270 -18.28 -8.73 0.43
N ASP A 271 -17.16 -9.20 0.99
CA ASP A 271 -17.15 -10.02 2.20
C ASP A 271 -17.78 -9.31 3.41
N LEU A 272 -17.39 -8.06 3.69
CA LEU A 272 -17.99 -7.25 4.75
C LEU A 272 -19.47 -6.99 4.52
N LEU A 273 -19.88 -6.63 3.29
CA LEU A 273 -21.28 -6.37 2.97
C LEU A 273 -22.14 -7.63 3.15
N ILE A 274 -21.66 -8.80 2.70
CA ILE A 274 -22.37 -10.07 2.89
C ILE A 274 -22.45 -10.41 4.38
N CYS A 275 -21.37 -10.24 5.15
CA CYS A 275 -21.39 -10.46 6.60
C CYS A 275 -22.43 -9.57 7.31
N ILE A 276 -22.52 -8.28 6.91
CA ILE A 276 -23.49 -7.34 7.48
C ILE A 276 -24.92 -7.75 7.13
N ILE A 277 -25.20 -7.99 5.85
CA ILE A 277 -26.54 -8.36 5.37
C ILE A 277 -26.99 -9.67 6.03
N MET A 278 -26.13 -10.70 6.03
CA MET A 278 -26.43 -11.99 6.64
C MET A 278 -26.59 -11.90 8.15
N GLY A 279 -25.79 -11.06 8.83
CA GLY A 279 -25.94 -10.81 10.26
C GLY A 279 -27.28 -10.18 10.61
N ILE A 280 -27.70 -9.14 9.87
CA ILE A 280 -29.01 -8.49 10.05
C ILE A 280 -30.13 -9.50 9.78
N PHE A 281 -30.06 -10.23 8.67
CA PHE A 281 -31.03 -11.26 8.31
C PHE A 281 -31.15 -12.34 9.40
N CYS A 282 -30.02 -12.83 9.92
CA CYS A 282 -29.97 -13.82 11.00
C CYS A 282 -30.71 -13.35 12.24
N ILE A 283 -30.50 -12.11 12.66
CA ILE A 283 -31.10 -11.58 13.90
C ILE A 283 -32.60 -11.39 13.73
N ILE A 284 -33.03 -10.87 12.57
CA ILE A 284 -34.46 -10.74 12.24
C ILE A 284 -35.12 -12.11 12.23
N MET A 285 -34.55 -13.06 11.49
CA MET A 285 -35.11 -14.42 11.37
C MET A 285 -35.13 -15.13 12.72
N ASN A 286 -34.06 -15.07 13.51
CA ASN A 286 -34.03 -15.66 14.84
C ASN A 286 -35.12 -15.07 15.76
N THR A 287 -35.31 -13.74 15.71
CA THR A 287 -36.34 -13.06 16.50
C THR A 287 -37.75 -13.43 16.05
N VAL A 288 -38.02 -13.41 14.74
CA VAL A 288 -39.32 -13.81 14.18
C VAL A 288 -39.62 -15.27 14.50
N TRP A 289 -38.63 -16.15 14.41
CA TRP A 289 -38.79 -17.57 14.70
C TRP A 289 -39.17 -17.83 16.16
N ASP A 290 -38.47 -17.19 17.10
CA ASP A 290 -38.72 -17.36 18.53
C ASP A 290 -40.02 -16.66 18.99
N VAL A 291 -40.42 -15.54 18.37
CA VAL A 291 -41.60 -14.77 18.79
C VAL A 291 -42.88 -15.21 18.08
N VAL A 292 -42.85 -15.35 16.75
CA VAL A 292 -44.04 -15.57 15.92
C VAL A 292 -44.29 -17.04 15.66
N LEU A 293 -43.24 -17.85 15.47
CA LEU A 293 -43.34 -19.23 15.01
C LEU A 293 -43.07 -20.25 16.12
N GLN A 294 -43.62 -20.01 17.31
CA GLN A 294 -43.37 -20.85 18.50
C GLN A 294 -43.66 -22.34 18.28
N SER A 295 -44.69 -22.69 17.50
CA SER A 295 -45.01 -24.10 17.19
C SER A 295 -43.91 -24.79 16.38
N ILE A 296 -43.29 -24.08 15.43
CA ILE A 296 -42.19 -24.60 14.61
C ILE A 296 -40.88 -24.59 15.41
N ALA A 297 -40.73 -23.61 16.31
CA ALA A 297 -39.55 -23.48 17.18
C ALA A 297 -39.31 -24.71 18.08
N VAL A 298 -40.34 -25.52 18.35
CA VAL A 298 -40.23 -26.80 19.07
C VAL A 298 -39.46 -27.86 18.27
N ILE A 299 -39.58 -27.83 16.93
CA ILE A 299 -38.90 -28.77 16.04
C ILE A 299 -37.51 -28.22 15.66
N TRP A 300 -37.44 -26.93 15.30
CA TRP A 300 -36.21 -26.26 14.88
C TRP A 300 -36.01 -25.02 15.72
N SER A 301 -34.96 -25.02 16.54
CA SER A 301 -34.55 -23.84 17.31
C SER A 301 -34.27 -22.65 16.38
N GLY A 302 -34.72 -21.43 16.72
CA GLY A 302 -34.39 -20.22 15.94
C GLY A 302 -32.88 -20.02 15.75
N TRP A 303 -32.09 -20.58 16.67
CA TRP A 303 -30.62 -20.61 16.63
C TRP A 303 -30.04 -21.35 15.44
N PHE A 304 -30.85 -22.15 14.73
CA PHE A 304 -30.48 -22.75 13.46
C PHE A 304 -30.02 -21.68 12.43
N PHE A 305 -30.64 -20.51 12.40
CA PHE A 305 -30.22 -19.41 11.52
C PHE A 305 -28.84 -18.87 11.87
N SER A 306 -28.42 -18.95 13.14
CA SER A 306 -27.05 -18.59 13.56
C SER A 306 -26.03 -19.55 12.98
N TRP A 307 -26.36 -20.85 12.88
CA TRP A 307 -25.51 -21.83 12.22
C TRP A 307 -25.39 -21.57 10.72
N ILE A 308 -26.50 -21.35 10.01
CA ILE A 308 -26.48 -20.98 8.58
C ILE A 308 -25.60 -19.74 8.36
N THR A 309 -25.80 -18.72 9.19
CA THR A 309 -25.03 -17.47 9.11
C THR A 309 -23.56 -17.70 9.37
N GLY A 310 -23.20 -18.54 10.35
CA GLY A 310 -21.82 -18.96 10.60
C GLY A 310 -21.18 -19.65 9.39
N VAL A 311 -21.89 -20.56 8.72
CA VAL A 311 -21.44 -21.21 7.48
C VAL A 311 -21.20 -20.20 6.37
N VAL A 312 -22.15 -19.28 6.14
CA VAL A 312 -22.04 -18.27 5.08
C VAL A 312 -20.89 -17.30 5.36
N ILE A 313 -20.80 -16.77 6.59
CA ILE A 313 -19.70 -15.89 7.01
C ILE A 313 -18.36 -16.58 6.82
N HIS A 314 -18.20 -17.82 7.28
CA HIS A 314 -16.96 -18.58 7.11
C HIS A 314 -16.62 -18.77 5.64
N THR A 315 -17.60 -19.14 4.82
CA THR A 315 -17.40 -19.37 3.38
C THR A 315 -16.94 -18.10 2.67
N VAL A 316 -17.55 -16.96 2.97
CA VAL A 316 -17.24 -15.69 2.29
C VAL A 316 -15.97 -15.03 2.84
N SER A 317 -15.71 -15.12 4.15
CA SER A 317 -14.52 -14.51 4.78
C SER A 317 -13.25 -15.35 4.66
N VAL A 318 -13.37 -16.68 4.55
CA VAL A 318 -12.22 -17.61 4.56
C VAL A 318 -12.12 -18.39 3.26
N THR A 319 -13.15 -19.16 2.90
CA THR A 319 -13.06 -20.14 1.80
C THR A 319 -12.92 -19.48 0.44
N VAL A 320 -13.74 -18.47 0.14
CA VAL A 320 -13.70 -17.74 -1.14
C VAL A 320 -12.34 -17.03 -1.35
N PRO A 321 -11.83 -16.23 -0.38
CA PRO A 321 -10.50 -15.62 -0.50
C PRO A 321 -9.37 -16.65 -0.60
N LEU A 322 -9.45 -17.75 0.16
CA LEU A 322 -8.47 -18.83 0.10
C LEU A 322 -8.42 -19.46 -1.29
N PHE A 323 -9.57 -19.81 -1.86
CA PHE A 323 -9.65 -20.38 -3.20
C PHE A 323 -9.13 -19.41 -4.26
N ALA A 324 -9.49 -18.13 -4.17
CA ALA A 324 -8.99 -17.09 -5.07
C ALA A 324 -7.46 -16.97 -4.99
N ALA A 325 -6.88 -17.01 -3.79
CA ALA A 325 -5.43 -16.94 -3.59
C ALA A 325 -4.70 -18.20 -4.09
N ILE A 326 -5.27 -19.39 -3.91
CA ILE A 326 -4.70 -20.64 -4.44
C ILE A 326 -4.70 -20.60 -5.97
N ARG A 327 -5.83 -20.23 -6.57
CA ARG A 327 -5.94 -20.11 -8.03
C ARG A 327 -4.93 -19.11 -8.59
N HIS A 328 -4.85 -17.93 -8.01
CA HIS A 328 -3.88 -16.91 -8.41
C HIS A 328 -2.44 -17.42 -8.28
N SER A 329 -2.10 -18.12 -7.19
CA SER A 329 -0.77 -18.70 -7.03
C SER A 329 -0.44 -19.78 -8.06
N ARG A 330 -1.44 -20.58 -8.51
CA ARG A 330 -1.25 -21.55 -9.60
C ARG A 330 -1.01 -20.85 -10.92
N ASP A 331 -1.86 -19.87 -11.25
CA ASP A 331 -1.74 -19.07 -12.48
C ASP A 331 -0.36 -18.37 -12.56
N VAL A 332 0.16 -17.86 -11.44
CA VAL A 332 1.51 -17.27 -11.37
C VAL A 332 2.60 -18.33 -11.52
N THR A 333 2.47 -19.48 -10.84
CA THR A 333 3.47 -20.57 -10.92
C THR A 333 3.60 -21.10 -12.34
N ASP A 334 2.47 -21.34 -13.01
CA ASP A 334 2.42 -21.85 -14.38
C ASP A 334 3.09 -20.86 -15.35
N ARG A 335 2.89 -19.55 -15.14
CA ARG A 335 3.54 -18.49 -15.92
C ARG A 335 5.04 -18.39 -15.66
N MET A 336 5.48 -18.55 -14.41
CA MET A 336 6.91 -18.53 -14.08
C MET A 336 7.66 -19.72 -14.70
N HIS A 337 7.08 -20.92 -14.66
CA HIS A 337 7.71 -22.11 -15.25
C HIS A 337 7.73 -22.03 -16.79
N GLY A 338 6.75 -21.35 -17.40
CA GLY A 338 6.80 -21.03 -18.83
C GLY A 338 7.84 -19.98 -19.20
N ALA A 339 8.20 -19.07 -18.28
CA ALA A 339 9.10 -17.94 -18.55
C ALA A 339 10.58 -18.21 -18.23
N SER A 340 10.90 -19.19 -17.38
CA SER A 340 12.29 -19.52 -17.00
C SER A 340 13.15 -20.11 -18.13
N GLY A 341 12.56 -20.40 -19.30
CA GLY A 341 13.31 -20.51 -20.55
C GLY A 341 13.64 -19.11 -21.09
N ILE A 342 14.60 -18.42 -20.49
CA ILE A 342 14.96 -17.02 -20.82
C ILE A 342 15.40 -16.88 -22.29
N GLU A 343 15.98 -17.93 -22.90
CA GLU A 343 16.27 -17.93 -24.34
C GLU A 343 15.06 -18.27 -25.22
N THR A 344 14.03 -18.90 -24.66
CA THR A 344 12.85 -19.36 -25.40
C THR A 344 11.64 -18.45 -25.25
N SER A 345 11.62 -17.50 -24.30
CA SER A 345 10.49 -16.56 -24.13
C SER A 345 10.34 -15.60 -25.34
N MET A 346 11.45 -15.12 -25.89
CA MET A 346 11.43 -14.32 -27.12
C MET A 346 11.03 -15.19 -28.32
N VAL A 347 11.51 -16.44 -28.39
CA VAL A 347 11.18 -17.39 -29.45
C VAL A 347 9.74 -17.90 -29.34
N ALA A 348 9.18 -18.06 -28.15
CA ALA A 348 7.80 -18.48 -27.90
C ALA A 348 6.80 -17.35 -28.16
N ALA A 349 7.20 -16.10 -27.89
CA ALA A 349 6.48 -14.91 -28.33
C ALA A 349 6.48 -14.79 -29.87
N ILE A 350 7.54 -15.24 -30.55
CA ILE A 350 7.61 -15.33 -32.02
C ILE A 350 6.88 -16.58 -32.56
N ALA A 351 6.87 -17.69 -31.83
CA ALA A 351 6.32 -18.98 -32.25
C ALA A 351 4.80 -19.15 -32.02
N GLY A 352 4.09 -18.07 -31.67
CA GLY A 352 2.63 -18.02 -31.83
C GLY A 352 1.81 -18.90 -30.88
N ALA A 353 2.38 -19.39 -29.79
CA ALA A 353 1.61 -20.10 -28.77
C ALA A 353 0.77 -19.09 -27.96
N ASN A 354 -0.45 -18.84 -28.44
CA ASN A 354 -1.47 -17.90 -27.98
C ASN A 354 -1.17 -16.42 -28.26
N GLY A 355 -1.35 -16.00 -29.52
CA GLY A 355 -1.30 -14.58 -29.94
C GLY A 355 -2.18 -13.61 -29.11
N ASN A 356 -3.13 -14.13 -28.34
CA ASN A 356 -3.96 -13.36 -27.41
C ASN A 356 -3.21 -12.80 -26.19
N GLU A 357 -2.12 -13.45 -25.70
CA GLU A 357 -1.34 -12.90 -24.57
C GLU A 357 -0.33 -11.84 -25.03
N VAL A 358 0.29 -12.03 -26.20
CA VAL A 358 1.21 -11.05 -26.79
C VAL A 358 0.49 -9.73 -27.04
N GLY A 359 -0.73 -9.78 -27.58
CA GLY A 359 -1.57 -8.59 -27.77
C GLY A 359 -1.84 -7.83 -26.47
N LYS A 360 -2.13 -8.55 -25.37
CA LYS A 360 -2.41 -7.93 -24.07
C LYS A 360 -1.19 -7.25 -23.45
N ARG A 361 0.01 -7.85 -23.57
CA ARG A 361 1.24 -7.21 -23.08
C ARG A 361 1.62 -5.98 -23.91
N SER A 362 1.39 -6.04 -25.23
CA SER A 362 1.56 -4.88 -26.10
C SER A 362 0.60 -3.74 -25.74
N GLU A 363 -0.68 -4.04 -25.51
CA GLU A 363 -1.67 -3.07 -25.07
C GLU A 363 -1.32 -2.45 -23.70
N TYR A 364 -0.84 -3.26 -22.75
CA TYR A 364 -0.34 -2.77 -21.47
C TYR A 364 0.82 -1.79 -21.66
N ASN A 365 1.81 -2.13 -22.48
CA ASN A 365 2.93 -1.25 -22.78
C ASN A 365 2.47 0.04 -23.48
N ALA A 366 1.46 -0.03 -24.35
CA ALA A 366 0.86 1.15 -24.97
C ALA A 366 0.17 2.07 -23.95
N ILE A 367 -0.53 1.50 -22.97
CA ILE A 367 -1.13 2.26 -21.86
C ILE A 367 -0.05 2.94 -21.00
N LEU A 368 1.06 2.25 -20.73
CA LEU A 368 2.18 2.84 -19.99
C LEU A 368 2.91 3.94 -20.79
N ALA A 369 2.89 3.86 -22.11
CA ALA A 369 3.52 4.82 -23.00
C ALA A 369 2.69 6.09 -23.23
N ASP A 370 1.35 5.98 -23.19
CA ASP A 370 0.43 7.13 -23.30
C ASP A 370 0.18 7.76 -21.92
N PRO A 371 0.60 9.02 -21.66
CA PRO A 371 0.37 9.70 -20.40
C PRO A 371 -1.10 9.78 -19.97
N HIS A 372 -2.03 9.85 -20.93
CA HIS A 372 -3.44 10.00 -20.64
C HIS A 372 -4.04 8.67 -20.16
N GLU A 373 -3.86 7.59 -20.94
CA GLU A 373 -4.28 6.24 -20.53
C GLU A 373 -3.56 5.79 -19.25
N TYR A 374 -2.26 6.11 -19.10
CA TYR A 374 -1.51 5.80 -17.89
C TYR A 374 -2.11 6.46 -16.65
N ARG A 375 -2.65 7.69 -16.76
CA ARG A 375 -3.32 8.36 -15.64
C ARG A 375 -4.58 7.62 -15.20
N TYR A 376 -5.41 7.16 -16.13
CA TYR A 376 -6.58 6.33 -15.80
C TYR A 376 -6.18 4.99 -15.19
N PHE A 377 -5.12 4.38 -15.73
CA PHE A 377 -4.56 3.15 -15.18
C PHE A 377 -4.04 3.36 -13.75
N ARG A 378 -3.38 4.48 -13.47
CA ARG A 378 -2.91 4.87 -12.13
C ARG A 378 -4.07 5.07 -11.16
N ASP A 379 -5.12 5.78 -11.56
CA ASP A 379 -6.31 5.96 -10.72
C ASP A 379 -7.03 4.62 -10.46
N PHE A 380 -6.98 3.69 -11.42
CA PHE A 380 -7.48 2.34 -11.24
C PHE A 380 -6.60 1.51 -10.29
N ALA A 381 -5.27 1.56 -10.45
CA ALA A 381 -4.31 0.92 -9.56
C ALA A 381 -4.45 1.44 -8.12
N ALA A 382 -4.68 2.74 -7.96
CA ALA A 382 -4.99 3.37 -6.68
C ALA A 382 -6.24 2.76 -6.05
N SER A 383 -7.31 2.60 -6.83
CA SER A 383 -8.54 1.95 -6.37
C SER A 383 -8.39 0.47 -6.01
N CYS A 384 -7.28 -0.14 -6.42
CA CYS A 384 -6.91 -1.52 -6.13
C CYS A 384 -5.93 -1.67 -4.95
N PHE A 385 -5.62 -0.58 -4.24
CA PHE A 385 -4.58 -0.51 -3.21
C PHE A 385 -3.17 -0.83 -3.73
N CYS A 386 -2.87 -0.47 -4.98
CA CYS A 386 -1.57 -0.69 -5.62
C CYS A 386 -0.95 0.62 -6.12
N SER A 387 -1.26 1.77 -5.50
CA SER A 387 -0.74 3.08 -5.94
C SER A 387 0.76 3.20 -5.73
N GLU A 388 1.31 2.48 -4.76
CA GLU A 388 2.74 2.45 -4.46
C GLU A 388 3.54 1.89 -5.63
N MET A 389 3.00 0.92 -6.38
CA MET A 389 3.63 0.37 -7.57
C MET A 389 3.69 1.40 -8.69
N THR A 390 2.58 2.08 -8.98
CA THR A 390 2.55 3.14 -10.00
C THR A 390 3.37 4.36 -9.59
N ALA A 391 3.36 4.73 -8.31
CA ALA A 391 4.17 5.82 -7.79
C ALA A 391 5.67 5.50 -7.87
N PHE A 392 6.07 4.25 -7.64
CA PHE A 392 7.45 3.80 -7.87
C PHE A 392 7.84 3.97 -9.34
N ILE A 393 6.96 3.60 -10.29
CA ILE A 393 7.22 3.78 -11.72
C ILE A 393 7.37 5.26 -12.09
N ASP A 394 6.49 6.13 -11.59
CA ASP A 394 6.59 7.59 -11.76
C ASP A 394 7.94 8.12 -11.27
N GLU A 395 8.37 7.70 -10.08
CA GLU A 395 9.63 8.13 -9.47
C GLU A 395 10.86 7.57 -10.19
N TYR A 396 10.78 6.34 -10.70
CA TYR A 396 11.81 5.75 -11.57
C TYR A 396 11.93 6.52 -12.90
N GLN A 397 10.82 6.92 -13.53
CA GLN A 397 10.87 7.75 -14.73
C GLN A 397 11.54 9.10 -14.46
N MET A 398 11.24 9.73 -13.32
CA MET A 398 11.88 10.98 -12.94
C MET A 398 13.39 10.81 -12.67
N LEU A 399 13.79 9.72 -12.01
CA LEU A 399 15.21 9.39 -11.83
C LEU A 399 15.89 9.18 -13.19
N LYS A 400 15.25 8.42 -14.10
CA LYS A 400 15.76 8.16 -15.44
C LYS A 400 16.04 9.45 -16.21
N GLU A 401 15.09 10.38 -16.22
CA GLU A 401 15.26 11.68 -16.88
C GLU A 401 16.43 12.48 -16.26
N LEU A 402 16.47 12.56 -14.93
CA LEU A 402 17.53 13.28 -14.21
C LEU A 402 18.92 12.69 -14.47
N THR A 403 19.03 11.36 -14.45
CA THR A 403 20.28 10.64 -14.69
C THR A 403 20.76 10.86 -16.12
N VAL A 404 19.89 10.74 -17.13
CA VAL A 404 20.29 10.95 -18.53
C VAL A 404 20.70 12.40 -18.77
N LEU A 405 19.98 13.38 -18.23
CA LEU A 405 20.39 14.79 -18.31
C LEU A 405 21.74 15.05 -17.63
N SER A 406 21.99 14.40 -16.50
CA SER A 406 23.25 14.54 -15.76
C SER A 406 24.42 13.95 -16.53
N LEU A 407 24.24 12.81 -17.19
CA LEU A 407 25.25 12.19 -18.04
C LEU A 407 25.70 13.12 -19.17
N GLY A 408 24.77 13.80 -19.84
CA GLY A 408 25.13 14.78 -20.88
C GLY A 408 25.73 16.09 -20.36
N SER A 409 25.57 16.40 -19.06
CA SER A 409 26.20 17.58 -18.44
C SER A 409 27.62 17.30 -17.97
N GLU A 410 27.92 16.05 -17.58
CA GLU A 410 29.28 15.63 -17.22
C GLU A 410 30.23 15.58 -18.43
N ASP A 411 29.71 15.62 -19.64
CA ASP A 411 30.48 15.77 -20.88
C ASP A 411 31.28 17.06 -20.94
N VAL A 412 30.83 18.11 -20.25
CA VAL A 412 31.62 19.35 -20.09
C VAL A 412 32.91 19.06 -19.30
N TRP A 413 32.88 18.11 -18.37
CA TRP A 413 34.01 17.85 -17.47
C TRP A 413 35.00 16.81 -18.01
N ARG A 414 34.57 15.81 -18.80
CA ARG A 414 35.51 14.81 -19.35
C ARG A 414 36.36 15.31 -20.52
N GLN A 415 35.87 16.26 -21.33
CA GLN A 415 36.71 16.91 -22.33
C GLN A 415 37.73 17.86 -21.69
N ASP A 416 37.37 18.54 -20.60
CA ASP A 416 38.30 19.42 -19.88
C ASP A 416 39.33 18.64 -19.06
N ILE A 417 39.03 17.47 -18.49
CA ILE A 417 40.03 16.70 -17.71
C ILE A 417 41.13 16.15 -18.63
N ASN A 418 40.78 15.62 -19.81
CA ASN A 418 41.79 15.10 -20.75
C ASN A 418 42.59 16.21 -21.45
N HIS A 419 42.02 17.41 -21.68
CA HIS A 419 42.76 18.56 -22.20
C HIS A 419 43.55 19.32 -21.13
N ALA A 420 43.04 19.41 -19.90
CA ALA A 420 43.77 19.98 -18.77
C ALA A 420 44.95 19.09 -18.39
N GLU A 421 44.84 17.76 -18.43
CA GLU A 421 45.96 16.86 -18.16
C GLU A 421 47.04 16.95 -19.25
N ALA A 422 46.67 17.16 -20.52
CA ALA A 422 47.60 17.44 -21.61
C ALA A 422 48.24 18.84 -21.54
N ALA A 423 47.48 19.88 -21.16
CA ALA A 423 47.99 21.25 -21.01
C ALA A 423 48.88 21.39 -19.75
N TYR A 424 48.55 20.68 -18.67
CA TYR A 424 49.30 20.69 -17.41
C TYR A 424 50.59 19.86 -17.51
N SER A 425 50.59 18.76 -18.26
CA SER A 425 51.81 18.01 -18.59
C SER A 425 52.72 18.75 -19.59
N MET A 426 52.16 19.57 -20.50
CA MET A 426 52.94 20.44 -21.39
C MET A 426 53.51 21.68 -20.67
N GLN A 427 52.81 22.22 -19.67
CA GLN A 427 53.32 23.29 -18.80
C GLN A 427 54.41 22.81 -17.82
N LEU A 428 54.35 21.57 -17.34
CA LEU A 428 55.45 21.01 -16.53
C LEU A 428 56.73 20.75 -17.34
N ALA A 429 56.62 20.56 -18.65
CA ALA A 429 57.77 20.32 -19.53
C ALA A 429 58.49 21.61 -20.00
N THR A 430 57.92 22.80 -19.78
CA THR A 430 58.43 24.05 -20.38
C THR A 430 58.66 25.22 -19.41
N ASN A 431 58.73 24.97 -18.09
CA ASN A 431 59.09 26.01 -17.12
C ASN A 431 60.62 26.25 -17.05
N THR A 432 61.16 26.88 -18.10
CA THR A 432 62.21 27.89 -17.93
C THR A 432 61.54 29.22 -17.60
N ILE A 433 62.03 29.82 -16.52
CA ILE A 433 61.62 31.09 -15.94
C ILE A 433 61.68 32.20 -17.01
N ASP A 434 60.55 32.83 -17.33
CA ASP A 434 60.56 34.25 -17.66
C ASP A 434 59.24 34.94 -17.29
N ASN A 435 59.39 36.15 -16.75
CA ASN A 435 58.33 36.98 -16.20
C ASN A 435 57.66 37.80 -17.30
N GLY A 436 56.33 37.77 -17.42
CA GLY A 436 55.61 38.91 -17.96
C GLY A 436 54.32 38.66 -18.74
N VAL A 437 53.22 39.16 -18.17
CA VAL A 437 52.14 39.94 -18.84
C VAL A 437 51.15 39.21 -19.77
N SER A 438 49.89 39.67 -19.68
CA SER A 438 48.75 39.53 -20.61
C SER A 438 47.74 38.41 -20.37
N TYR A 439 46.72 38.73 -19.57
CA TYR A 439 45.38 38.17 -19.75
C TYR A 439 44.78 38.74 -21.05
N LEU A 440 44.77 37.93 -22.12
CA LEU A 440 44.03 38.23 -23.33
C LEU A 440 42.86 37.25 -23.51
N ALA A 441 41.73 37.87 -23.81
CA ALA A 441 40.43 37.30 -24.07
C ALA A 441 40.44 36.18 -25.13
N MET A 442 39.70 35.12 -24.86
CA MET A 442 39.08 34.28 -25.89
C MET A 442 37.58 34.28 -25.60
N SER A 443 36.80 34.99 -26.41
CA SER A 443 36.26 34.56 -27.70
C SER A 443 34.84 34.06 -27.52
N ASN A 444 33.96 35.05 -27.61
CA ASN A 444 32.52 34.99 -27.65
C ASN A 444 32.10 34.31 -28.97
N ARG A 445 32.02 32.97 -28.99
CA ARG A 445 31.35 32.23 -30.08
C ARG A 445 29.95 31.84 -29.62
N SER A 446 29.02 32.76 -29.82
CA SER A 446 27.58 32.54 -29.76
C SER A 446 27.11 31.68 -30.94
N ALA A 447 27.52 30.40 -30.97
CA ALA A 447 26.79 29.39 -31.71
C ALA A 447 25.61 28.99 -30.84
N HIS A 448 24.43 29.59 -31.06
CA HIS A 448 23.19 29.07 -30.49
C HIS A 448 22.96 27.68 -31.08
N PRO A 449 23.17 26.59 -30.30
CA PRO A 449 22.72 25.30 -30.76
C PRO A 449 21.21 25.40 -30.75
N ASN A 450 20.57 25.13 -31.88
CA ASN A 450 19.17 24.76 -31.91
C ASN A 450 19.03 23.40 -31.20
N THR A 451 19.28 23.34 -29.89
CA THR A 451 18.95 22.22 -29.03
C THR A 451 17.44 22.23 -28.90
N ARG A 452 16.76 21.65 -29.89
CA ARG A 452 15.44 21.07 -29.67
C ARG A 452 15.56 20.26 -28.39
N ALA A 453 14.85 20.66 -27.34
CA ALA A 453 14.77 19.90 -26.11
C ALA A 453 14.42 18.46 -26.50
N LEU A 454 15.40 17.56 -26.39
CA LEU A 454 15.21 16.15 -26.65
C LEU A 454 14.05 15.72 -25.77
N ARG A 455 12.93 15.34 -26.40
CA ARG A 455 11.80 14.78 -25.67
C ARG A 455 12.26 13.42 -25.15
N LEU A 456 12.82 13.42 -23.95
CA LEU A 456 13.37 12.26 -23.27
C LEU A 456 12.28 11.33 -22.72
N GLN A 457 11.10 11.34 -23.34
CA GLN A 457 9.95 10.54 -22.93
C GLN A 457 10.07 9.15 -23.56
N THR A 458 10.94 8.31 -23.00
CA THR A 458 10.93 6.87 -23.26
C THR A 458 9.95 6.19 -22.30
N PRO A 459 9.22 5.15 -22.74
CA PRO A 459 8.22 4.50 -21.89
C PRO A 459 8.86 3.83 -20.67
N PRO A 460 8.06 3.51 -19.63
CA PRO A 460 8.58 2.90 -18.41
C PRO A 460 9.24 1.54 -18.57
N THR A 461 8.96 0.85 -19.66
CA THR A 461 9.58 -0.43 -20.00
C THR A 461 11.06 -0.28 -20.37
N VAL A 462 11.47 0.87 -20.91
CA VAL A 462 12.85 1.13 -21.33
C VAL A 462 13.69 1.54 -20.12
N THR A 463 14.82 0.86 -19.94
CA THR A 463 15.76 1.07 -18.83
C THR A 463 16.49 2.43 -18.91
N ILE A 464 17.17 2.82 -17.82
CA ILE A 464 18.00 4.03 -17.80
C ILE A 464 19.16 3.90 -18.80
N ILE A 465 19.83 2.76 -18.81
CA ILE A 465 20.98 2.51 -19.70
C ILE A 465 20.59 2.54 -21.19
N GLU A 466 19.47 1.91 -21.56
CA GLU A 466 18.96 1.95 -22.94
C GLU A 466 18.57 3.36 -23.36
N THR A 467 17.95 4.13 -22.46
CA THR A 467 17.60 5.53 -22.72
C THR A 467 18.86 6.38 -22.90
N ALA A 468 19.89 6.18 -22.07
CA ALA A 468 21.16 6.86 -22.20
C ALA A 468 21.84 6.54 -23.55
N LYS A 469 21.89 5.26 -23.95
CA LYS A 469 22.42 4.82 -25.26
C LYS A 469 21.68 5.44 -26.43
N ALA A 470 20.35 5.53 -26.34
CA ALA A 470 19.53 6.13 -27.40
C ALA A 470 19.76 7.64 -27.53
N VAL A 471 19.98 8.33 -26.41
CA VAL A 471 20.17 9.79 -26.38
C VAL A 471 21.61 10.18 -26.72
N TYR A 472 22.59 9.41 -26.26
CA TYR A 472 24.01 9.66 -26.50
C TYR A 472 24.69 8.44 -27.14
N PRO A 473 24.42 8.16 -28.43
CA PRO A 473 24.97 6.99 -29.12
C PRO A 473 26.49 7.00 -29.24
N GLN A 474 27.15 8.15 -29.02
CA GLN A 474 28.60 8.28 -29.02
C GLN A 474 29.29 7.70 -27.77
N TYR A 475 28.55 7.42 -26.70
CA TYR A 475 29.11 6.85 -25.47
C TYR A 475 28.82 5.36 -25.34
N ASP A 476 29.85 4.61 -24.97
CA ASP A 476 29.73 3.19 -24.66
C ASP A 476 29.29 2.99 -23.20
N PHE A 477 27.98 3.05 -22.97
CA PHE A 477 27.41 2.72 -21.66
C PHE A 477 27.36 1.20 -21.46
N ASN A 478 27.93 0.71 -20.37
CA ASN A 478 27.85 -0.70 -19.96
C ASN A 478 27.15 -0.87 -18.61
N GLU A 479 26.89 -2.11 -18.18
CA GLU A 479 26.20 -2.42 -16.92
C GLU A 479 26.96 -1.94 -15.66
N ASN A 480 28.26 -1.66 -15.80
CA ASN A 480 29.12 -1.15 -14.74
C ASN A 480 29.16 0.38 -14.68
N THR A 481 28.42 1.08 -15.56
CA THR A 481 28.36 2.54 -15.56
C THR A 481 27.77 3.02 -14.22
N PRO A 482 28.48 3.85 -13.44
CA PRO A 482 27.99 4.34 -12.17
C PRO A 482 26.91 5.41 -12.35
N PHE A 483 26.07 5.60 -11.33
CA PHE A 483 25.13 6.74 -11.28
C PHE A 483 25.87 8.08 -11.15
N PRO A 484 25.47 9.12 -11.91
CA PRO A 484 25.93 10.49 -11.70
C PRO A 484 25.55 11.01 -10.31
N VAL A 485 26.46 11.76 -9.68
CA VAL A 485 26.26 12.31 -8.33
C VAL A 485 24.99 13.16 -8.23
N ALA A 486 24.68 13.94 -9.27
CA ALA A 486 23.50 14.79 -9.33
C ALA A 486 22.16 14.01 -9.26
N SER A 487 22.16 12.72 -9.57
CA SER A 487 20.98 11.85 -9.49
C SER A 487 20.90 11.01 -8.22
N MET A 488 21.95 11.05 -7.39
CA MET A 488 22.11 10.17 -6.23
C MET A 488 21.06 10.42 -5.14
N ASP A 489 20.73 11.68 -4.87
CA ASP A 489 19.70 12.04 -3.87
C ASP A 489 18.33 11.44 -4.22
N LYS A 490 17.98 11.43 -5.51
CA LYS A 490 16.72 10.85 -5.99
C LYS A 490 16.74 9.33 -5.88
N LEU A 491 17.88 8.69 -6.18
CA LEU A 491 18.06 7.25 -6.00
C LEU A 491 17.88 6.86 -4.52
N ILE A 492 18.53 7.57 -3.60
CA ILE A 492 18.41 7.36 -2.15
C ILE A 492 16.94 7.55 -1.70
N ALA A 493 16.26 8.56 -2.23
CA ALA A 493 14.84 8.77 -1.95
C ALA A 493 14.01 7.54 -2.34
N ILE A 494 14.21 6.99 -3.54
CA ILE A 494 13.50 5.77 -3.99
C ILE A 494 13.78 4.59 -3.04
N PHE A 495 15.03 4.37 -2.65
CA PHE A 495 15.38 3.31 -1.69
C PHE A 495 14.68 3.49 -0.35
N SER A 496 14.68 4.71 0.20
CA SER A 496 14.08 5.00 1.50
C SER A 496 12.56 4.89 1.50
N VAL A 497 11.90 5.22 0.37
CA VAL A 497 10.44 5.34 0.26
C VAL A 497 9.79 4.07 -0.26
N PHE A 498 10.37 3.39 -1.26
CA PHE A 498 9.72 2.25 -1.93
C PHE A 498 10.37 0.91 -1.63
N ILE A 499 11.65 0.89 -1.26
CA ILE A 499 12.37 -0.37 -1.04
C ILE A 499 12.46 -0.72 0.45
N ASN A 500 12.57 0.29 1.31
CA ASN A 500 12.59 0.09 2.75
C ASN A 500 11.28 -0.52 3.23
N SER A 501 11.33 -1.75 3.78
CA SER A 501 10.16 -2.47 4.26
C SER A 501 9.39 -1.78 5.40
N ASN A 502 10.01 -0.79 6.05
CA ASN A 502 9.37 0.01 7.11
C ASN A 502 8.62 1.22 6.55
N SER A 503 8.78 1.52 5.26
CA SER A 503 8.04 2.59 4.60
C SER A 503 6.59 2.19 4.33
N TYR A 504 5.67 3.15 4.46
CA TYR A 504 4.25 2.95 4.17
C TYR A 504 3.94 2.74 2.68
N THR A 505 4.86 3.15 1.81
CA THR A 505 4.79 3.01 0.35
C THR A 505 5.76 1.96 -0.16
N ALA A 506 6.23 1.07 0.72
CA ALA A 506 7.12 0.00 0.34
C ALA A 506 6.43 -0.93 -0.67
N VAL A 507 7.08 -1.17 -1.79
CA VAL A 507 6.60 -2.13 -2.79
C VAL A 507 6.91 -3.55 -2.29
N THR A 508 5.99 -4.48 -2.54
CA THR A 508 6.14 -5.87 -2.08
C THR A 508 7.11 -6.62 -2.98
N LEU A 509 8.39 -6.63 -2.64
CA LEU A 509 9.44 -7.29 -3.42
C LEU A 509 9.80 -8.68 -2.85
N PRO A 510 10.21 -9.64 -3.70
CA PRO A 510 10.74 -10.93 -3.24
C PRO A 510 11.93 -10.75 -2.28
N PRO A 511 12.03 -11.53 -1.18
CA PRO A 511 13.13 -11.40 -0.24
C PRO A 511 14.52 -11.59 -0.86
N SER A 512 14.66 -12.47 -1.84
CA SER A 512 15.91 -12.70 -2.58
C SER A 512 16.38 -11.46 -3.34
N MET A 513 15.46 -10.71 -3.94
CA MET A 513 15.76 -9.45 -4.63
C MET A 513 16.26 -8.39 -3.66
N ILE A 514 15.63 -8.26 -2.48
CA ILE A 514 16.05 -7.32 -1.44
C ILE A 514 17.46 -7.67 -0.91
N ILE A 515 17.76 -8.96 -0.74
CA ILE A 515 19.09 -9.42 -0.31
C ILE A 515 20.15 -9.05 -1.35
N ARG A 516 19.94 -9.37 -2.64
CA ARG A 516 20.85 -9.01 -3.73
C ARG A 516 21.07 -7.50 -3.84
N LEU A 517 20.00 -6.74 -3.68
CA LEU A 517 20.05 -5.28 -3.69
C LEU A 517 20.87 -4.73 -2.52
N ARG A 518 20.71 -5.29 -1.31
CA ARG A 518 21.51 -4.92 -0.14
C ARG A 518 22.98 -5.27 -0.33
N GLU A 519 23.28 -6.39 -0.95
CA GLU A 519 24.65 -6.80 -1.28
C GLU A 519 25.31 -5.83 -2.28
N ARG A 520 24.59 -5.44 -3.34
CA ARG A 520 25.04 -4.40 -4.29
C ARG A 520 25.24 -3.03 -3.63
N LEU A 521 24.36 -2.66 -2.70
CA LEU A 521 24.51 -1.44 -1.90
C LEU A 521 25.73 -1.51 -0.97
N GLY A 522 26.02 -2.67 -0.37
CA GLY A 522 27.15 -2.87 0.52
C GLY A 522 28.52 -2.87 -0.18
N THR A 523 28.54 -3.21 -1.47
CA THR A 523 29.76 -3.16 -2.31
C THR A 523 30.01 -1.78 -2.92
N ASN A 524 29.20 -0.77 -2.60
CA ASN A 524 29.23 0.58 -3.19
C ASN A 524 29.12 0.59 -4.73
N GLN A 525 28.59 -0.48 -5.34
CA GLN A 525 28.39 -0.56 -6.79
C GLN A 525 26.99 -0.03 -7.14
N LEU A 526 26.85 1.29 -7.12
CA LEU A 526 25.64 1.99 -7.56
C LEU A 526 25.68 2.20 -9.08
N THR A 527 25.45 1.12 -9.82
CA THR A 527 25.41 1.14 -11.29
C THR A 527 24.02 1.50 -11.81
N LEU A 528 23.94 2.00 -13.06
CA LEU A 528 22.69 2.41 -13.70
C LEU A 528 21.61 1.31 -13.74
N THR A 529 22.01 0.04 -13.65
CA THR A 529 21.14 -1.15 -13.71
C THR A 529 20.60 -1.60 -12.35
N ILE A 530 20.99 -0.95 -11.24
CA ILE A 530 20.64 -1.41 -9.88
C ILE A 530 19.13 -1.52 -9.63
N LEU A 531 18.32 -0.70 -10.31
CA LEU A 531 16.86 -0.68 -10.17
C LEU A 531 16.13 -1.46 -11.26
N ASP A 532 16.81 -1.94 -12.30
CA ASP A 532 16.13 -2.53 -13.46
C ASP A 532 15.40 -3.83 -13.10
N GLU A 533 16.02 -4.67 -12.26
CA GLU A 533 15.39 -5.90 -11.76
C GLU A 533 14.12 -5.59 -10.96
N ILE A 534 14.17 -4.57 -10.10
CA ILE A 534 13.03 -4.13 -9.30
C ILE A 534 11.94 -3.56 -10.19
N LYS A 535 12.31 -2.70 -11.15
CA LYS A 535 11.41 -2.11 -12.13
C LYS A 535 10.65 -3.17 -12.91
N GLU A 536 11.34 -4.18 -13.42
CA GLU A 536 10.69 -5.29 -14.14
C GLU A 536 9.72 -6.06 -13.24
N GLU A 537 10.10 -6.35 -11.99
CA GLU A 537 9.20 -7.02 -11.05
C GLU A 537 7.96 -6.18 -10.74
N VAL A 538 8.11 -4.87 -10.54
CA VAL A 538 6.97 -3.96 -10.34
C VAL A 538 6.07 -3.88 -11.56
N LEU A 539 6.65 -3.81 -12.77
CA LEU A 539 5.89 -3.82 -14.01
C LEU A 539 5.14 -5.15 -14.21
N ASN A 540 5.73 -6.27 -13.81
CA ASN A 540 5.09 -7.58 -13.85
C ASN A 540 3.95 -7.70 -12.84
N MET A 541 4.14 -7.22 -11.60
CA MET A 541 3.06 -7.16 -10.61
C MET A 541 1.90 -6.28 -11.10
N LEU A 542 2.19 -5.09 -11.63
CA LEU A 542 1.16 -4.22 -12.22
C LEU A 542 0.43 -4.90 -13.38
N TYR A 543 1.16 -5.59 -14.26
CA TYR A 543 0.56 -6.31 -15.37
C TYR A 543 -0.39 -7.43 -14.90
N PHE A 544 0.10 -8.32 -14.03
CA PHE A 544 -0.66 -9.50 -13.64
C PHE A 544 -1.79 -9.18 -12.66
N ASP A 545 -1.56 -8.29 -11.69
CA ASP A 545 -2.53 -8.05 -10.62
C ASP A 545 -3.50 -6.93 -10.92
N VAL A 546 -3.06 -5.88 -11.62
CA VAL A 546 -3.86 -4.67 -11.86
C VAL A 546 -4.39 -4.65 -13.29
N TYR A 547 -3.52 -4.79 -14.29
CA TYR A 547 -3.90 -4.63 -15.70
C TYR A 547 -4.88 -5.71 -16.18
N THR A 548 -4.73 -6.96 -15.75
CA THR A 548 -5.70 -8.02 -16.10
C THR A 548 -7.13 -7.74 -15.60
N ARG A 549 -7.27 -6.89 -14.58
CA ARG A 549 -8.58 -6.45 -14.05
C ARG A 549 -9.04 -5.17 -14.71
N TYR A 550 -8.11 -4.25 -15.00
CA TYR A 550 -8.35 -3.02 -15.75
C TYR A 550 -8.93 -3.33 -17.13
N SER A 551 -8.28 -4.23 -17.88
CA SER A 551 -8.69 -4.65 -19.23
C SER A 551 -10.05 -5.35 -19.28
N LYS A 552 -10.52 -6.00 -18.21
CA LYS A 552 -11.87 -6.59 -18.14
C LYS A 552 -12.97 -5.56 -17.91
N ARG A 553 -12.60 -4.36 -17.49
CA ARG A 553 -13.54 -3.28 -17.13
C ARG A 553 -13.69 -2.27 -18.26
N LYS A 554 -12.63 -2.07 -19.04
CA LYS A 554 -12.67 -1.39 -20.33
C LYS A 554 -13.51 -2.24 -21.28
#